data_AF-A0A7S0AFY1-F1
#
_entry.id   AF-A0A7S0AFY1-F1
#
_cell.length_a   1.000
_cell.length_b   1.000
_cell.length_c   1.000
_cell.angle_alpha   90.00
_cell.angle_beta   90.00
_cell.angle_gamma   90.00
#
_symmetry.space_group_name_H-M   'P 1'
#
loop_
_entity.id
_entity.type
_entity.pdbx_description
1 polymer ?
#
loop_
_entity_poly.entity_id
_entity_poly.type
_entity_poly.pdbx_seq_one_letter_code
_entity_poly.pdbx_strand_id
1 'polypeptide(L)'
;VGYIGMEDVSFLDMDEKRREGAIHKARLKRQFAHEHLLTQVYRENRQLSVPISHRLAPRGWHAPAFDPLPEVVIEKRMKWQRRHQQQVREAGKLFARHLQSAWGNGVRAWRRGLDPGCRFALTRIELARYCRTVNFDMDMASLWKALDRDSDGFVYLEDVASQNASSLASFWYWVRKEYGTCVLIWERIMAIARPPPSWKSTSSLP
;
A
#
# COMPACT_ATOMS: atom_id res chain seq x y z
N VAL A 1 -14.31 1.76 -52.93
CA VAL A 1 -13.95 0.33 -53.06
C VAL A 1 -14.82 -0.44 -52.09
N GLY A 2 -15.70 -1.33 -52.57
CA GLY A 2 -16.51 -2.16 -51.68
C GLY A 2 -15.63 -3.20 -50.99
N TYR A 3 -15.79 -3.38 -49.68
CA TYR A 3 -15.11 -4.43 -48.94
C TYR A 3 -16.09 -5.57 -48.70
N ILE A 4 -15.70 -6.79 -49.07
CA ILE A 4 -16.47 -8.01 -48.80
C ILE A 4 -15.97 -8.55 -47.47
N GLY A 5 -16.83 -8.56 -46.46
CA GLY A 5 -16.57 -9.09 -45.12
C GLY A 5 -16.83 -10.60 -45.05
N MET A 6 -16.38 -11.24 -43.96
CA MET A 6 -16.63 -12.68 -43.78
C MET A 6 -18.12 -12.99 -43.67
N GLU A 7 -18.91 -12.07 -43.12
CA GLU A 7 -20.37 -12.10 -43.08
C GLU A 7 -20.99 -12.24 -44.48
N ASP A 8 -20.43 -11.56 -45.49
CA ASP A 8 -20.96 -11.53 -46.85
C ASP A 8 -20.69 -12.83 -47.63
N VAL A 9 -19.69 -13.61 -47.19
CA VAL A 9 -19.29 -14.87 -47.84
C VAL A 9 -19.67 -16.11 -47.03
N SER A 10 -20.07 -15.92 -45.77
CA SER A 10 -20.33 -17.01 -44.81
C SER A 10 -21.42 -17.99 -45.27
N PHE A 11 -22.38 -17.55 -46.09
CA PHE A 11 -23.45 -18.40 -46.61
C PHE A 11 -22.96 -19.52 -47.55
N LEU A 12 -21.74 -19.42 -48.10
CA LEU A 12 -21.15 -20.44 -48.98
C LEU A 12 -20.68 -21.70 -48.22
N ASP A 13 -20.53 -21.62 -46.89
CA ASP A 13 -20.11 -22.76 -46.08
C ASP A 13 -21.32 -23.65 -45.73
N MET A 14 -21.26 -24.91 -46.17
CA MET A 14 -22.36 -25.89 -46.05
C MET A 14 -22.45 -26.50 -44.63
N ASP A 15 -21.36 -26.49 -43.87
CA ASP A 15 -21.32 -26.95 -42.48
C ASP A 15 -21.73 -25.81 -41.54
N GLU A 16 -22.91 -25.93 -40.95
CA GLU A 16 -23.50 -24.93 -40.06
C GLU A 16 -22.59 -24.58 -38.87
N LYS A 17 -21.95 -25.57 -38.24
CA LYS A 17 -21.10 -25.33 -37.07
C LYS A 17 -19.84 -24.55 -37.45
N ARG A 18 -19.25 -24.85 -38.61
CA ARG A 18 -18.08 -24.13 -39.12
C ARG A 18 -18.43 -22.69 -39.50
N ARG A 19 -19.55 -22.50 -40.20
CA ARG A 19 -20.08 -21.20 -40.56
C ARG A 19 -20.30 -20.32 -39.33
N GLU A 20 -21.03 -20.83 -38.33
CA GLU A 20 -21.29 -20.12 -37.08
C GLU A 20 -20.00 -19.79 -36.33
N GLY A 21 -19.07 -20.74 -36.25
CA GLY A 21 -17.76 -20.52 -35.64
C GLY A 21 -16.94 -19.45 -36.35
N ALA A 22 -16.96 -19.41 -37.68
CA ALA A 22 -16.27 -18.40 -38.48
C ALA A 22 -16.90 -17.01 -38.32
N ILE A 23 -18.23 -16.91 -38.35
CA ILE A 23 -18.96 -15.65 -38.10
C ILE A 23 -18.65 -15.12 -36.69
N HIS A 24 -18.69 -15.99 -35.68
CA HIS A 24 -18.39 -15.62 -34.30
C HIS A 24 -16.96 -15.09 -34.15
N LYS A 25 -15.97 -15.79 -34.72
CA LYS A 25 -14.56 -15.35 -34.73
C LYS A 25 -14.37 -14.02 -35.46
N ALA A 26 -15.03 -13.83 -36.61
CA ALA A 26 -14.96 -12.58 -37.35
C ALA A 26 -15.55 -11.41 -36.55
N ARG A 27 -16.69 -11.63 -35.88
CA ARG A 27 -17.33 -10.64 -34.99
C ARG A 27 -16.41 -10.26 -33.82
N LEU A 28 -15.83 -11.25 -33.12
CA LEU A 28 -14.87 -11.02 -32.05
C LEU A 28 -13.65 -10.22 -32.53
N LYS A 29 -13.09 -10.58 -33.69
CA LYS A 29 -11.95 -9.87 -34.29
C LYS A 29 -12.29 -8.40 -34.57
N ARG A 30 -13.48 -8.14 -35.12
CA ARG A 30 -13.95 -6.78 -35.42
C ARG A 30 -14.19 -5.97 -34.15
N GLN A 31 -14.79 -6.58 -33.13
CA GLN A 31 -14.98 -5.98 -31.82
C GLN A 31 -13.63 -5.62 -31.17
N PHE A 32 -12.69 -6.55 -31.12
CA PHE A 32 -11.35 -6.31 -30.57
C PHE A 32 -10.61 -5.21 -31.33
N ALA A 33 -10.66 -5.22 -32.66
CA ALA A 33 -10.06 -4.16 -33.49
C ALA A 33 -10.70 -2.80 -33.21
N HIS A 34 -12.02 -2.75 -33.01
CA HIS A 34 -12.74 -1.53 -32.64
C HIS A 34 -12.34 -1.03 -31.25
N GLU A 35 -12.32 -1.89 -30.23
CA GLU A 35 -11.88 -1.55 -28.87
C GLU A 35 -10.43 -1.06 -28.83
N HIS A 36 -9.54 -1.69 -29.60
CA HIS A 36 -8.15 -1.29 -29.71
C HIS A 36 -8.01 0.11 -30.35
N LEU A 37 -8.74 0.36 -31.44
CA LEU A 37 -8.77 1.66 -32.09
C LEU A 37 -9.29 2.75 -31.14
N LEU A 38 -10.39 2.49 -30.42
CA LEU A 38 -10.92 3.43 -29.43
C LEU A 38 -9.92 3.71 -28.31
N THR A 39 -9.19 2.68 -27.87
CA THR A 39 -8.13 2.83 -26.86
C THR A 39 -6.97 3.69 -27.38
N GLN A 40 -6.57 3.53 -28.64
CA GLN A 40 -5.56 4.37 -29.27
C GLN A 40 -6.01 5.84 -29.32
N VAL A 41 -7.23 6.09 -29.79
CA VAL A 41 -7.84 7.44 -29.83
C VAL A 41 -7.88 8.05 -28.43
N TYR A 42 -8.27 7.28 -27.40
CA TYR A 42 -8.27 7.75 -26.02
C TYR A 42 -6.87 8.18 -25.55
N ARG A 43 -5.82 7.42 -25.89
CA ARG A 43 -4.43 7.75 -25.53
C ARG A 43 -3.93 9.00 -26.24
N GLU A 44 -4.17 9.10 -27.55
CA GLU A 44 -3.79 10.27 -28.36
C GLU A 44 -4.47 11.54 -27.85
N ASN A 45 -5.77 11.48 -27.59
CA ASN A 45 -6.56 12.56 -26.99
C ASN A 45 -5.99 13.03 -25.64
N ARG A 46 -5.39 12.13 -24.87
CA ARG A 46 -4.77 12.45 -23.58
C ARG A 46 -3.40 13.12 -23.71
N GLN A 47 -2.69 12.84 -24.79
CA GLN A 47 -1.37 13.42 -25.09
C GLN A 47 -1.51 14.81 -25.73
N LEU A 48 -2.60 15.03 -26.47
CA LEU A 48 -2.97 16.34 -26.97
C LEU A 48 -3.33 17.25 -25.80
N SER A 49 -2.36 18.02 -25.30
CA SER A 49 -2.55 19.07 -24.30
C SER A 49 -3.25 20.29 -24.93
N VAL A 50 -4.43 20.07 -25.49
CA VAL A 50 -5.23 21.11 -26.13
C VAL A 50 -6.16 21.77 -25.11
N PRO A 51 -6.38 23.09 -25.19
CA PRO A 51 -7.37 23.77 -24.36
C PRO A 51 -8.77 23.16 -24.54
N ILE A 52 -9.60 23.18 -23.49
CA ILE A 52 -10.97 22.61 -23.52
C ILE A 52 -11.81 23.21 -24.65
N SER A 53 -11.61 24.48 -24.99
CA SER A 53 -12.31 25.17 -26.09
C SER A 53 -11.90 24.67 -27.48
N HIS A 54 -10.79 23.96 -27.62
CA HIS A 54 -10.31 23.48 -28.90
C HIS A 54 -11.28 22.46 -29.52
N ARG A 55 -11.41 22.47 -30.86
CA ARG A 55 -12.34 21.59 -31.58
C ARG A 55 -12.02 20.10 -31.42
N LEU A 56 -10.75 19.76 -31.24
CA LEU A 56 -10.26 18.39 -31.03
C LEU A 56 -10.21 17.99 -29.55
N ALA A 57 -10.60 18.87 -28.63
CA ALA A 57 -10.56 18.54 -27.20
C ALA A 57 -11.64 17.50 -26.87
N PRO A 58 -11.34 16.49 -26.03
CA PRO A 58 -12.32 15.52 -25.57
C PRO A 58 -13.50 16.21 -24.90
N ARG A 59 -14.70 15.73 -25.20
CA ARG A 59 -15.96 16.22 -24.60
C ARG A 59 -16.47 15.18 -23.60
N GLY A 60 -17.15 15.64 -22.54
CA GLY A 60 -17.66 14.77 -21.48
C GLY A 60 -18.60 13.67 -21.99
N TRP A 61 -19.37 13.92 -23.06
CA TRP A 61 -20.25 12.92 -23.66
C TRP A 61 -19.53 11.78 -24.39
N HIS A 62 -18.22 11.88 -24.64
CA HIS A 62 -17.43 10.76 -25.14
C HIS A 62 -16.97 9.82 -24.03
N ALA A 63 -17.09 10.20 -22.75
CA ALA A 63 -16.67 9.37 -21.62
C ALA A 63 -17.31 7.97 -21.62
N PRO A 64 -18.62 7.79 -21.92
CA PRO A 64 -19.22 6.47 -22.01
C PRO A 64 -18.59 5.55 -23.07
N ALA A 65 -17.97 6.10 -24.12
CA ALA A 65 -17.30 5.30 -25.15
C ALA A 65 -15.90 4.82 -24.74
N PHE A 66 -15.23 5.54 -23.82
CA PHE A 66 -13.84 5.26 -23.43
C PHE A 66 -13.71 4.62 -22.05
N ASP A 67 -14.54 5.02 -21.09
CA ASP A 67 -14.48 4.57 -19.70
C ASP A 67 -14.67 3.07 -19.49
N PRO A 68 -15.56 2.36 -20.23
CA PRO A 68 -15.72 0.92 -20.07
C PRO A 68 -14.67 0.09 -20.84
N LEU A 69 -13.81 0.71 -21.65
CA LEU A 69 -12.80 -0.03 -22.42
C LEU A 69 -11.86 -0.80 -21.48
N PRO A 70 -11.65 -2.12 -21.69
CA PRO A 70 -10.88 -2.96 -20.78
C PRO A 70 -9.48 -2.41 -20.48
N GLU A 71 -8.74 -1.99 -21.51
CA GLU A 71 -7.41 -1.41 -21.35
C GLU A 71 -7.42 -0.12 -20.52
N VAL A 72 -8.42 0.75 -20.72
CA VAL A 72 -8.56 2.02 -19.99
C VAL A 72 -8.87 1.77 -18.52
N VAL A 73 -9.76 0.82 -18.23
CA VAL A 73 -10.10 0.41 -16.86
C VAL A 73 -8.87 -0.16 -16.15
N ILE A 74 -8.15 -1.08 -16.81
CA ILE A 74 -6.92 -1.67 -16.27
C ILE A 74 -5.89 -0.57 -16.00
N GLU A 75 -5.67 0.34 -16.95
CA GLU A 75 -4.71 1.43 -16.81
C GLU A 75 -5.06 2.35 -15.63
N LYS A 76 -6.33 2.77 -15.53
CA LYS A 76 -6.83 3.60 -14.42
C LYS A 76 -6.63 2.89 -13.08
N ARG A 77 -6.97 1.59 -12.98
CA ARG A 77 -6.78 0.77 -11.77
C ARG A 77 -5.30 0.65 -11.39
N MET A 78 -4.43 0.35 -12.36
CA MET A 78 -2.98 0.26 -12.15
C MET A 78 -2.38 1.60 -11.70
N LYS A 79 -2.85 2.72 -12.25
CA LYS A 79 -2.43 4.06 -11.82
C LYS A 79 -2.89 4.36 -10.38
N TRP A 80 -4.13 4.05 -10.06
CA TRP A 80 -4.66 4.20 -8.70
C TRP A 80 -3.89 3.34 -7.70
N GLN A 81 -3.68 2.06 -8.01
CA GLN A 81 -2.96 1.13 -7.15
C GLN A 81 -1.51 1.58 -6.93
N ARG A 82 -0.82 2.04 -7.98
CA ARG A 82 0.54 2.60 -7.86
C ARG A 82 0.58 3.82 -6.95
N ARG A 83 -0.35 4.77 -7.11
CA ARG A 83 -0.45 5.95 -6.25
C ARG A 83 -0.71 5.57 -4.79
N HIS A 84 -1.67 4.67 -4.57
CA HIS A 84 -2.00 4.18 -3.24
C HIS A 84 -0.80 3.46 -2.59
N GLN A 85 -0.13 2.55 -3.31
CA GLN A 85 1.08 1.89 -2.82
C GLN A 85 2.21 2.89 -2.51
N GLN A 86 2.37 3.93 -3.33
CA GLN A 86 3.36 4.97 -3.08
C GLN A 86 3.02 5.75 -1.81
N GLN A 87 1.75 6.14 -1.60
CA GLN A 87 1.28 6.83 -0.39
C GLN A 87 1.51 5.99 0.87
N VAL A 88 1.16 4.70 0.82
CA VAL A 88 1.40 3.75 1.92
C VAL A 88 2.90 3.65 2.25
N ARG A 89 3.75 3.51 1.23
CA ARG A 89 5.21 3.44 1.43
C ARG A 89 5.79 4.71 2.04
N GLU A 90 5.36 5.88 1.56
CA GLU A 90 5.85 7.16 2.07
C GLU A 90 5.34 7.42 3.49
N ALA A 91 4.08 7.10 3.81
CA ALA A 91 3.52 7.22 5.15
C ALA A 91 4.34 6.40 6.17
N GLY A 92 4.64 5.13 5.86
CA GLY A 92 5.46 4.28 6.72
C GLY A 92 6.89 4.83 6.93
N LYS A 93 7.54 5.33 5.86
CA LYS A 93 8.89 5.93 5.98
C LYS A 93 8.88 7.19 6.84
N LEU A 94 7.91 8.07 6.63
CA LEU A 94 7.80 9.32 7.39
C LEU A 94 7.52 9.05 8.86
N PHE A 95 6.66 8.06 9.15
CA PHE A 95 6.40 7.63 10.50
C PHE A 95 7.64 7.04 11.19
N ALA A 96 8.39 6.17 10.51
CA ALA A 96 9.64 5.62 11.04
C ALA A 96 10.67 6.73 11.35
N ARG A 97 10.80 7.73 10.45
CA ARG A 97 11.66 8.91 10.70
C ARG A 97 11.19 9.74 11.88
N HIS A 98 9.89 9.95 12.03
CA HIS A 98 9.31 10.64 13.18
C HIS A 98 9.67 9.92 14.48
N LEU A 99 9.45 8.61 14.56
CA LEU A 99 9.79 7.83 15.75
C LEU A 99 11.29 7.87 16.07
N GLN A 100 12.14 7.78 15.05
CA GLN A 100 13.59 7.89 15.20
C GLN A 100 14.00 9.28 15.73
N SER A 101 13.41 10.35 15.21
CA SER A 101 13.72 11.73 15.64
C SER A 101 13.21 12.04 17.05
N ALA A 102 12.00 11.58 17.39
CA ALA A 102 11.36 11.90 18.66
C ALA A 102 11.89 11.04 19.83
N TRP A 103 12.21 9.76 19.56
CA TRP A 103 12.54 8.80 20.63
C TRP A 103 13.95 8.21 20.52
N GLY A 104 14.63 8.39 19.39
CA GLY A 104 15.98 7.90 19.13
C GLY A 104 16.10 6.41 18.79
N ASN A 105 15.14 5.55 19.18
CA ASN A 105 15.08 4.17 18.71
C ASN A 105 13.65 3.60 18.79
N GLY A 106 13.38 2.56 17.99
CA GLY A 106 12.07 1.93 17.87
C GLY A 106 11.53 1.31 19.16
N VAL A 107 12.39 0.67 19.99
CA VAL A 107 11.95 0.09 21.27
C VAL A 107 11.47 1.17 22.22
N ARG A 108 12.19 2.29 22.31
CA ARG A 108 11.81 3.41 23.18
C ARG A 108 10.54 4.09 22.67
N ALA A 109 10.44 4.31 21.36
CA ALA A 109 9.25 4.84 20.71
C ALA A 109 8.01 3.99 21.03
N TRP A 110 8.15 2.67 20.92
CA TRP A 110 7.10 1.74 21.28
C TRP A 110 6.74 1.81 22.76
N ARG A 111 7.71 1.59 23.64
CA ARG A 111 7.50 1.45 25.09
C ARG A 111 7.01 2.72 25.79
N ARG A 112 7.35 3.90 25.27
CA ARG A 112 7.05 5.18 25.93
C ARG A 112 6.03 6.02 25.17
N GLY A 113 6.02 5.93 23.84
CA GLY A 113 5.12 6.71 23.01
C GLY A 113 3.86 5.94 22.64
N LEU A 114 4.04 4.82 21.96
CA LEU A 114 2.92 4.12 21.32
C LEU A 114 2.13 3.24 22.31
N ASP A 115 2.83 2.40 23.06
CA ASP A 115 2.27 1.44 24.01
C ASP A 115 2.83 1.64 25.43
N PRO A 116 2.52 2.79 26.08
CA PRO A 116 2.91 3.00 27.47
C PRO A 116 2.23 2.01 28.43
N GLY A 117 1.08 1.44 28.04
CA GLY A 117 0.32 0.47 28.81
C GLY A 117 0.85 -0.96 28.75
N CYS A 118 1.91 -1.23 27.96
CA CYS A 118 2.49 -2.55 27.77
C CYS A 118 1.46 -3.61 27.33
N ARG A 119 0.55 -3.26 26.43
CA ARG A 119 -0.41 -4.19 25.83
C ARG A 119 0.22 -5.04 24.72
N PHE A 120 1.39 -4.65 24.23
CA PHE A 120 2.15 -5.28 23.15
C PHE A 120 1.47 -5.30 21.77
N ALA A 121 0.30 -4.68 21.65
CA ALA A 121 -0.44 -4.52 20.40
C ALA A 121 -1.11 -3.14 20.39
N LEU A 122 -1.21 -2.56 19.20
CA LEU A 122 -1.87 -1.28 18.98
C LEU A 122 -3.03 -1.43 18.00
N THR A 123 -4.18 -0.92 18.39
CA THR A 123 -5.32 -0.76 17.50
C THR A 123 -5.19 0.50 16.65
N ARG A 124 -5.95 0.56 15.56
CA ARG A 124 -6.02 1.76 14.70
C ARG A 124 -6.39 3.02 15.45
N ILE A 125 -7.28 2.90 16.44
CA ILE A 125 -7.75 4.04 17.25
C ILE A 125 -6.61 4.57 18.12
N GLU A 126 -5.82 3.68 18.71
CA GLU A 126 -4.69 4.04 19.57
C GLU A 126 -3.57 4.69 18.77
N LEU A 127 -3.24 4.15 17.58
CA LEU A 127 -2.27 4.76 16.69
C LEU A 127 -2.74 6.16 16.22
N ALA A 128 -4.03 6.30 15.86
CA ALA A 128 -4.58 7.59 15.48
C ALA A 128 -4.55 8.60 16.64
N ARG A 129 -4.79 8.15 17.87
CA ARG A 129 -4.67 8.97 19.08
C ARG A 129 -3.23 9.44 19.26
N TYR A 130 -2.26 8.53 19.15
CA TYR A 130 -0.84 8.87 19.21
C TYR A 130 -0.49 9.95 18.19
N CYS A 131 -0.82 9.75 16.91
CA CYS A 131 -0.47 10.69 15.84
C CYS A 131 -1.05 12.09 16.10
N ARG A 132 -2.28 12.18 16.63
CA ARG A 132 -2.88 13.46 17.04
C ARG A 132 -2.13 14.10 18.21
N THR A 133 -1.77 13.34 19.23
CA THR A 133 -1.06 13.86 20.41
C THR A 133 0.30 14.46 20.04
N VAL A 134 1.01 13.85 19.09
CA VAL A 134 2.33 14.34 18.64
C VAL A 134 2.26 15.30 17.45
N ASN A 135 1.04 15.73 17.04
CA ASN A 135 0.79 16.56 15.86
C ASN A 135 1.45 16.01 14.57
N PHE A 136 1.45 14.69 14.41
CA PHE A 136 1.95 14.02 13.20
C PHE A 136 0.85 14.01 12.13
N ASP A 137 0.95 14.96 11.19
CA ASP A 137 0.01 15.10 10.08
C ASP A 137 0.32 14.09 8.96
N MET A 138 -0.58 13.12 8.79
CA MET A 138 -0.46 12.05 7.80
C MET A 138 -1.83 11.46 7.49
N ASP A 139 -2.00 10.95 6.27
CA ASP A 139 -3.17 10.12 5.97
C ASP A 139 -3.14 8.84 6.81
N MET A 140 -4.06 8.77 7.77
CA MET A 140 -4.18 7.65 8.71
C MET A 140 -4.49 6.33 8.00
N ALA A 141 -5.20 6.35 6.87
CA ALA A 141 -5.51 5.13 6.13
C ALA A 141 -4.25 4.53 5.48
N SER A 142 -3.46 5.37 4.82
CA SER A 142 -2.18 4.98 4.24
C SER A 142 -1.17 4.54 5.29
N LEU A 143 -1.10 5.24 6.43
CA LEU A 143 -0.22 4.86 7.54
C LEU A 143 -0.63 3.52 8.15
N TRP A 144 -1.92 3.34 8.45
CA TRP A 144 -2.41 2.08 8.99
C TRP A 144 -2.04 0.91 8.08
N LYS A 145 -2.30 1.05 6.77
CA LYS A 145 -1.98 0.01 5.80
C LYS A 145 -0.48 -0.23 5.63
N ALA A 146 0.38 0.73 6.01
CA ALA A 146 1.83 0.59 5.96
C ALA A 146 2.36 -0.29 7.10
N LEU A 147 1.71 -0.22 8.26
CA LEU A 147 2.08 -0.92 9.48
C LEU A 147 1.38 -2.28 9.59
N ASP A 148 0.05 -2.32 9.43
CA ASP A 148 -0.78 -3.53 9.48
C ASP A 148 -0.73 -4.26 8.11
N ARG A 149 0.35 -5.00 7.89
CA ARG A 149 0.66 -5.64 6.59
C ARG A 149 -0.14 -6.93 6.38
N ASP A 150 -0.35 -7.69 7.45
CA ASP A 150 -1.12 -8.92 7.49
C ASP A 150 -2.63 -8.67 7.65
N SER A 151 -3.04 -7.44 7.97
CA SER A 151 -4.45 -7.05 8.08
C SER A 151 -5.18 -7.78 9.22
N ASP A 152 -4.46 -8.06 10.31
CA ASP A 152 -5.00 -8.69 11.51
C ASP A 152 -5.72 -7.69 12.44
N GLY A 153 -5.62 -6.39 12.12
CA GLY A 153 -6.26 -5.31 12.85
C GLY A 153 -5.41 -4.77 14.00
N PHE A 154 -4.17 -5.24 14.15
CA PHE A 154 -3.21 -4.81 15.13
C PHE A 154 -1.92 -4.36 14.47
N VAL A 155 -1.14 -3.61 15.25
CA VAL A 155 0.24 -3.28 14.94
C VAL A 155 1.06 -3.72 16.13
N TYR A 156 2.21 -4.32 15.88
CA TYR A 156 3.15 -4.82 16.88
C TYR A 156 4.50 -4.11 16.76
N LEU A 157 5.43 -4.42 17.69
CA LEU A 157 6.76 -3.83 17.68
C LEU A 157 7.52 -4.15 16.39
N GLU A 158 7.35 -5.36 15.86
CA GLU A 158 7.98 -5.84 14.63
C GLU A 158 7.53 -5.08 13.38
N ASP A 159 6.30 -4.57 13.35
CA ASP A 159 5.77 -3.79 12.23
C ASP A 159 6.38 -2.38 12.19
N VAL A 160 6.66 -1.84 13.37
CA VAL A 160 7.25 -0.51 13.53
C VAL A 160 8.78 -0.55 13.45
N ALA A 161 9.40 -1.56 14.06
CA ALA A 161 10.84 -1.64 14.26
C ALA A 161 11.32 -3.11 14.26
N SER A 162 11.19 -3.78 13.12
CA SER A 162 11.53 -5.21 12.93
C SER A 162 12.93 -5.60 13.44
N GLN A 163 13.96 -4.79 13.15
CA GLN A 163 15.33 -5.07 13.60
C GLN A 163 15.44 -5.03 15.13
N ASN A 164 14.81 -4.03 15.76
CA ASN A 164 14.76 -3.92 17.21
C ASN A 164 13.97 -5.06 17.85
N ALA A 165 12.84 -5.45 17.25
CA ALA A 165 12.03 -6.57 17.70
C ALA A 165 12.83 -7.88 17.69
N SER A 166 13.57 -8.13 16.59
CA SER A 166 14.43 -9.30 16.45
C SER A 166 15.54 -9.31 17.51
N SER A 167 16.26 -8.20 17.71
CA SER A 167 17.27 -8.10 18.76
C SER A 167 16.69 -8.32 20.16
N LEU A 168 15.50 -7.80 20.44
CA LEU A 168 14.83 -7.97 21.72
C LEU A 168 14.40 -9.43 21.94
N ALA A 169 13.90 -10.11 20.90
CA ALA A 169 13.55 -11.53 20.96
C ALA A 169 14.79 -12.40 21.22
N SER A 170 15.90 -12.15 20.53
CA SER A 170 17.17 -12.85 20.75
C SER A 170 17.70 -12.62 22.17
N PHE A 171 17.66 -11.37 22.66
CA PHE A 171 18.04 -11.04 24.03
C PHE A 171 17.16 -11.78 25.04
N TRP A 172 15.84 -11.73 24.87
CA TRP A 172 14.90 -12.43 25.75
C TRP A 172 15.15 -13.93 25.80
N TYR A 173 15.37 -14.55 24.64
CA TYR A 173 15.69 -15.98 24.55
C TYR A 173 16.98 -16.33 25.31
N TRP A 174 18.04 -15.54 25.11
CA TRP A 174 19.30 -15.71 25.83
C TRP A 174 19.13 -15.54 27.36
N VAL A 175 18.43 -14.49 27.80
CA VAL A 175 18.16 -14.26 29.24
C VAL A 175 17.43 -15.45 29.85
N ARG A 176 16.40 -15.95 29.18
CA ARG A 176 15.60 -17.07 29.67
C ARG A 176 16.43 -18.36 29.74
N LYS A 177 17.30 -18.58 28.76
CA LYS A 177 18.18 -19.75 28.71
C LYS A 177 19.23 -19.74 29.83
N GLU A 178 19.90 -18.62 30.05
CA GLU A 178 21.04 -18.52 30.97
C GLU A 178 20.63 -18.23 32.42
N TYR A 179 19.55 -17.48 32.63
CA TYR A 179 19.17 -16.96 33.95
C TYR A 179 17.73 -17.29 34.35
N GLY A 180 16.93 -17.89 33.46
CA GLY A 180 15.53 -18.23 33.72
C GLY A 180 14.57 -17.04 33.64
N THR A 181 14.81 -15.97 34.41
CA THR A 181 13.91 -14.79 34.48
C THR A 181 14.63 -13.46 34.33
N CYS A 182 13.89 -12.44 33.88
CA CYS A 182 14.39 -11.07 33.76
C CYS A 182 14.78 -10.44 35.11
N VAL A 183 14.18 -10.91 36.21
CA VAL A 183 14.50 -10.43 37.57
C VAL A 183 15.88 -10.91 37.99
N LEU A 184 16.19 -12.19 37.75
CA LEU A 184 17.47 -12.80 38.12
C LEU A 184 18.64 -12.17 37.37
N ILE A 185 18.48 -11.87 36.07
CA ILE A 185 19.53 -11.14 35.34
C ILE A 185 19.69 -9.71 35.87
N TRP A 186 18.60 -9.03 36.22
CA TRP A 186 18.67 -7.67 36.76
C TRP A 186 19.41 -7.63 38.10
N GLU A 187 19.07 -8.54 39.02
CA GLU A 187 19.77 -8.69 40.31
C GLU A 187 21.26 -8.98 40.12
N ARG A 188 21.59 -9.88 39.18
CA ARG A 188 22.99 -10.23 38.88
C ARG A 188 23.77 -9.06 38.27
N ILE A 189 23.16 -8.30 37.35
CA ILE A 189 23.76 -7.07 36.80
C ILE A 189 23.97 -6.05 37.91
N MET A 190 22.96 -5.84 38.78
CA MET A 190 23.05 -4.88 39.89
C MET A 190 24.08 -5.29 40.94
N ALA A 191 24.38 -6.59 41.10
CA ALA A 191 25.45 -7.08 41.96
C ALA A 191 26.85 -6.78 41.39
N ILE A 192 27.00 -6.86 40.06
CA ILE A 192 28.29 -6.66 39.38
C ILE A 192 28.57 -5.17 39.12
N ALA A 193 27.55 -4.42 38.67
CA ALA A 193 27.66 -3.05 38.21
C ALA A 193 26.51 -2.22 38.77
N ARG A 194 26.62 -1.77 40.03
CA ARG A 194 25.65 -0.83 40.62
C ARG A 194 25.69 0.49 39.84
N PRO A 195 24.59 0.91 39.21
CA PRO A 195 24.57 2.15 38.46
C PRO A 195 24.67 3.35 39.42
N PRO A 196 25.40 4.41 39.03
CA PRO A 196 25.62 5.59 39.88
C PRO A 196 24.30 6.34 40.13
N PRO A 197 24.08 6.96 41.31
CA PRO A 197 22.78 7.55 41.69
C PRO A 197 22.11 8.48 40.66
N SER A 198 22.90 9.07 39.77
CA SER A 198 22.47 9.92 38.66
C SER A 198 21.71 9.19 37.54
N TRP A 199 21.74 7.85 37.46
CA TRP A 199 21.08 7.09 36.39
C TRP A 199 19.56 7.23 36.37
N LYS A 200 18.97 7.59 37.52
CA LYS A 200 17.53 7.85 37.68
C LYS A 200 17.12 9.26 37.25
N SER A 201 18.06 10.11 36.82
CA SER A 201 17.72 11.45 36.35
C SER A 201 17.00 11.32 35.01
N THR A 202 15.68 11.22 35.10
CA THR A 202 14.75 11.35 33.99
C THR A 202 14.78 12.83 33.60
N SER A 203 15.85 13.24 32.92
CA SER A 203 15.86 14.51 32.21
C SER A 203 14.69 14.48 31.24
N SER A 204 13.69 15.26 31.58
CA SER A 204 12.51 15.60 30.82
C SER A 204 12.85 15.67 29.32
N LEU A 205 12.38 14.68 28.57
CA LEU A 205 12.13 14.85 27.15
C LEU A 205 10.62 15.12 27.00
N PRO A 206 10.26 16.05 26.12
CA PRO A 206 8.93 16.69 26.05
C PRO A 206 7.78 15.71 25.85
#